data_AF-A0A1M6XQV3-F1
#
_entry.id   AF-A0A1M6XQV3-F1
#
_cell.length_a   1.000
_cell.length_b   1.000
_cell.length_c   1.000
_cell.angle_alpha   90.00
_cell.angle_beta   90.00
_cell.angle_gamma   90.00
#
_symmetry.space_group_name_H-M   'P 1'
#
loop_
_entity.id
_entity.type
_entity.pdbx_description
1 polymer ?
#
loop_
_entity_poly.entity_id
_entity_poly.type
_entity_poly.pdbx_seq_one_letter_code
_entity_poly.pdbx_strand_id
1 'polypeptide(L)' 'MNNKDKMLQLVLSDDKLSSFYEYNPDEFPTIQDALNAENPIVAAVAKIILGVGGNSDKGVFKETYNEVVNYLNQNIL' A
#
# COMPACT_ATOMS: atom_id res chain seq x y z
N MET A 1 5.24 9.72 -13.38
CA MET A 1 4.73 8.53 -12.65
C MET A 1 5.74 7.40 -12.76
N ASN A 2 6.32 6.96 -11.64
CA ASN A 2 7.33 5.90 -11.61
C ASN A 2 6.67 4.50 -11.58
N ASN A 3 7.45 3.42 -11.64
CA ASN A 3 6.90 2.05 -11.66
C ASN A 3 6.12 1.70 -10.39
N LYS A 4 6.55 2.19 -9.22
CA LYS A 4 5.85 1.95 -7.95
C LYS A 4 4.51 2.67 -7.92
N ASP A 5 4.45 3.92 -8.42
CA ASP A 5 3.18 4.67 -8.55
C ASP A 5 2.20 3.94 -9.51
N LYS A 6 2.70 3.38 -10.61
CA LYS A 6 1.87 2.57 -11.53
C LYS A 6 1.34 1.31 -10.87
N MET A 7 2.16 0.61 -10.09
CA MET A 7 1.73 -0.55 -9.31
C MET A 7 0.71 -0.18 -8.25
N LEU A 8 0.89 0.96 -7.57
CA LEU A 8 -0.05 1.48 -6.60
C LEU A 8 -1.41 1.71 -7.25
N GLN A 9 -1.42 2.44 -8.36
CA GLN A 9 -2.65 2.76 -9.07
C GLN A 9 -3.37 1.50 -9.56
N LEU A 10 -2.64 0.50 -10.05
CA LEU A 10 -3.22 -0.79 -10.43
C LEU A 10 -3.95 -1.51 -9.28
N VAL A 11 -3.40 -1.44 -8.06
CA VAL A 11 -4.00 -2.06 -6.88
C VAL A 11 -5.15 -1.23 -6.35
N LEU A 12 -4.95 0.09 -6.19
CA LEU A 12 -5.97 0.96 -5.61
C LEU A 12 -7.20 1.10 -6.51
N SER A 13 -7.04 0.99 -7.84
CA SER A 13 -8.15 1.02 -8.79
C SER A 13 -9.05 -0.23 -8.78
N ASP A 14 -8.77 -1.24 -7.94
CA ASP A 14 -9.69 -2.36 -7.79
C ASP A 14 -10.99 -1.90 -7.12
N ASP A 15 -12.11 -2.00 -7.85
CA ASP A 15 -13.42 -1.52 -7.40
C ASP A 15 -13.89 -2.17 -6.10
N LYS A 16 -13.54 -3.44 -5.86
CA LYS A 16 -13.94 -4.12 -4.62
C LYS A 16 -13.16 -3.59 -3.44
N LEU A 17 -11.86 -3.39 -3.61
CA LEU A 17 -10.99 -2.86 -2.56
C LEU A 17 -11.37 -1.42 -2.20
N SER A 18 -11.54 -0.56 -3.21
CA SER A 18 -11.91 0.85 -3.01
C SER A 18 -13.31 1.00 -2.41
N SER A 19 -14.28 0.20 -2.86
CA SER A 19 -15.64 0.24 -2.30
C SER A 19 -15.70 -0.31 -0.87
N PHE A 20 -14.97 -1.38 -0.56
CA PHE A 20 -15.03 -2.01 0.76
C PHE A 20 -14.37 -1.15 1.85
N TYR A 21 -13.30 -0.44 1.50
CA TYR A 21 -12.55 0.42 2.42
C TYR A 21 -12.80 1.91 2.22
N GLU A 22 -13.79 2.28 1.39
CA GLU A 22 -14.32 3.64 1.22
C GLU A 22 -13.23 4.69 0.92
N TYR A 23 -12.35 4.43 -0.04
CA TYR A 23 -11.36 5.40 -0.50
C TYR A 23 -11.48 5.70 -2.00
N ASN A 24 -11.08 6.90 -2.42
CA ASN A 24 -10.99 7.27 -3.82
C ASN A 24 -9.54 7.10 -4.34
N PRO A 25 -9.27 6.24 -5.33
CA PRO A 25 -7.92 6.04 -5.86
C PRO A 25 -7.27 7.31 -6.43
N ASP A 26 -8.08 8.25 -6.94
CA ASP A 26 -7.61 9.50 -7.54
C ASP A 26 -7.00 10.48 -6.51
N GLU A 27 -7.30 10.28 -5.23
CA GLU A 27 -6.71 11.07 -4.12
C GLU A 27 -5.26 10.65 -3.82
N PHE A 28 -4.82 9.50 -4.35
CA PHE A 28 -3.51 8.91 -4.03
C PHE A 28 -2.67 8.63 -5.29
N PRO A 29 -2.34 9.64 -6.12
CA PRO A 29 -1.67 9.43 -7.40
C PRO A 29 -0.23 8.89 -7.28
N THR A 30 0.41 9.04 -6.11
CA THR A 30 1.78 8.57 -5.86
C THR A 30 1.89 7.72 -4.60
N ILE A 31 2.98 6.93 -4.51
CA ILE A 31 3.34 6.20 -3.29
C ILE A 31 3.40 7.13 -2.07
N GLN A 32 3.89 8.36 -2.25
CA GLN A 32 4.05 9.29 -1.12
C GLN A 32 2.70 9.79 -0.61
N ASP A 33 1.73 10.00 -1.49
CA ASP A 33 0.36 10.38 -1.10
C ASP A 33 -0.30 9.22 -0.33
N ALA A 34 -0.18 8.01 -0.85
CA ALA A 34 -0.74 6.82 -0.22
C ALA A 34 -0.09 6.47 1.13
N LEU A 35 1.22 6.68 1.30
CA LEU A 35 1.91 6.47 2.59
C LEU A 35 1.41 7.41 3.69
N ASN A 36 0.92 8.60 3.32
CA ASN A 36 0.37 9.60 4.22
C ASN A 36 -1.16 9.51 4.34
N ALA A 37 -1.79 8.51 3.72
CA ALA A 37 -3.23 8.35 3.75
C ALA A 37 -3.73 8.08 5.18
N GLU A 38 -4.85 8.71 5.53
CA GLU A 38 -5.58 8.40 6.77
C GLU A 38 -6.18 6.99 6.70
N ASN A 39 -6.49 6.51 5.50
CA ASN A 39 -6.96 5.15 5.29
C ASN A 39 -5.80 4.16 5.47
N PRO A 40 -5.83 3.31 6.52
CA PRO A 40 -4.71 2.42 6.84
C PRO A 40 -4.49 1.33 5.78
N ILE A 41 -5.52 0.98 5.00
CA ILE A 41 -5.39 0.02 3.90
C ILE A 41 -4.61 0.63 2.74
N VAL A 42 -4.90 1.89 2.38
CA VAL A 42 -4.17 2.63 1.35
C VAL A 42 -2.69 2.74 1.72
N ALA A 43 -2.40 3.14 2.97
CA ALA A 43 -1.04 3.23 3.48
C ALA A 43 -0.32 1.87 3.50
N ALA A 44 -1.02 0.78 3.89
CA ALA A 44 -0.45 -0.56 3.88
C ALA A 44 -0.11 -1.05 2.46
N VAL A 45 -0.97 -0.80 1.46
CA VAL A 45 -0.67 -1.11 0.05
C VAL A 45 0.61 -0.40 -0.40
N ALA A 46 0.74 0.89 -0.08
CA ALA A 46 1.94 1.65 -0.41
C ALA A 46 3.21 1.07 0.24
N LYS A 47 3.13 0.67 1.52
CA LYS A 47 4.22 -0.01 2.24
C LYS A 47 4.63 -1.33 1.58
N ILE A 48 3.67 -2.15 1.16
CA ILE A 48 3.93 -3.41 0.46
C ILE A 48 4.69 -3.15 -0.84
N ILE A 49 4.20 -2.23 -1.66
CA ILE A 49 4.81 -1.92 -2.97
C ILE A 49 6.20 -1.30 -2.80
N LEU A 50 6.38 -0.44 -1.79
CA LEU A 50 7.66 0.18 -1.48
C LEU A 50 8.70 -0.85 -1.00
N GLY A 51 8.30 -1.70 -0.05
CA GLY A 51 9.16 -2.68 0.62
C GLY A 51 9.53 -3.86 -0.28
N VAL A 52 8.55 -4.41 -1.02
CA VAL A 52 8.84 -5.46 -2.00
C VAL A 52 9.61 -4.89 -3.18
N GLY A 53 9.18 -3.77 -3.76
CA GLY A 53 9.95 -3.02 -4.76
C GLY A 53 10.42 -3.82 -5.99
N GLY A 54 9.83 -4.99 -6.29
CA GLY A 54 10.30 -5.92 -7.32
C GLY A 54 11.48 -6.82 -6.90
N ASN A 55 11.82 -6.86 -5.62
CA ASN A 55 12.84 -7.73 -5.04
C ASN A 55 12.29 -9.15 -4.84
N SER A 56 13.12 -10.17 -5.12
CA SER A 56 12.80 -11.59 -4.92
C SER A 56 13.40 -12.18 -3.64
N ASP A 57 14.10 -11.38 -2.84
CA ASP A 57 14.75 -11.81 -1.60
C ASP A 57 13.74 -12.12 -0.49
N LYS A 58 13.79 -13.34 0.04
CA LYS A 58 12.90 -13.82 1.10
C LYS A 58 13.01 -13.02 2.41
N GLY A 59 14.19 -12.50 2.73
CA GLY A 59 14.42 -11.61 3.86
C GLY A 59 13.64 -10.31 3.71
N VAL A 60 13.69 -9.69 2.53
CA VAL A 60 12.95 -8.45 2.24
C VAL A 60 11.43 -8.64 2.33
N PHE A 61 10.90 -9.77 1.84
CA PHE A 61 9.49 -10.10 2.03
C PHE A 61 9.10 -10.24 3.51
N LYS A 62 9.95 -10.91 4.30
CA LYS A 62 9.69 -11.12 5.74
C LYS A 62 9.70 -9.80 6.50
N GLU A 63 10.66 -8.91 6.22
CA GLU A 63 10.76 -7.59 6.82
C GLU A 63 9.54 -6.72 6.46
N THR A 64 9.19 -6.67 5.17
CA THR A 64 8.01 -5.93 4.69
C THR A 64 6.73 -6.45 5.33
N TYR A 65 6.56 -7.77 5.42
CA TYR A 65 5.40 -8.38 6.08
C TYR A 65 5.30 -7.94 7.55
N ASN A 66 6.40 -8.01 8.29
CA ASN A 66 6.41 -7.61 9.69
C ASN A 66 6.09 -6.11 9.86
N GLU A 67 6.63 -5.24 9.01
CA GLU A 67 6.31 -3.82 9.02
C GLU A 67 4.81 -3.58 8.81
N VAL A 68 4.24 -4.20 7.77
CA VAL A 68 2.84 -4.04 7.39
C VAL A 68 1.91 -4.57 8.48
N VAL A 69 2.15 -5.76 9.02
CA VAL A 69 1.33 -6.34 10.11
C VAL A 69 1.38 -5.48 11.35
N ASN A 70 2.57 -5.01 11.75
CA ASN A 70 2.70 -4.12 12.91
C ASN A 70 1.94 -2.81 12.69
N TYR A 71 2.04 -2.22 11.49
CA TYR A 71 1.31 -1.01 11.14
C TYR A 71 -0.21 -1.22 11.19
N LEU A 72 -0.73 -2.28 10.58
CA LEU A 72 -2.17 -2.56 10.57
C LEU A 72 -2.71 -2.81 12.00
N ASN A 73 -1.96 -3.56 12.82
CA ASN A 73 -2.34 -3.80 14.21
C ASN A 73 -2.40 -2.52 15.07
N GLN A 74 -1.72 -1.45 14.67
CA GLN A 74 -1.72 -0.17 15.37
C GLN A 74 -2.78 0.82 14.87
N ASN A 75 -3.31 0.61 13.65
CA ASN A 75 -4.13 1.59 12.96
C ASN A 75 -5.52 1.07 12.55
N ILE A 76 -5.78 -0.24 12.63
CA ILE A 76 -7.10 -0.85 12.33
C ILE A 76 -7.74 -1.50 13.56
N LEU A 77 -6.93 -2.09 14.44
CA LEU A 77 -7.40 -2.81 15.63
C LEU A 77 -7.52 -1.88 16.85
#